data_AF-A0A318JPR2-F1
#
_entry.id   AF-A0A318JPR2-F1
#
_cell.length_a   1.000
_cell.length_b   1.000
_cell.length_c   1.000
_cell.angle_alpha   90.00
_cell.angle_beta   90.00
_cell.angle_gamma   90.00
#
_symmetry.space_group_name_H-M   'P 1'
#
loop_
_entity.id
_entity.type
_entity.pdbx_description
1 polymer ?
#
loop_
_entity_poly.entity_id
_entity_poly.type
_entity_poly.pdbx_seq_one_letter_code
_entity_poly.pdbx_strand_id
1 'polypeptide(L)'
;MTSPSQPMMTFALADDGRMVHVDDVPTGMSCECTCPGCHKRLIAKNAGREKTHHFAHEAGTDAQGCAETALHQAAKQVVLEFHRIKAPAGQLSLQQNADLHLTNVLLEHRLQAASGDVVVDCHAQSAHGAFAIEIAVHHKVDDVKADKLQELSLPTLEIDLSDMVTLPWSWNELEDAVLFDLERRKWIEGAAEPSSFAGELDALTPISNLMDQWPDAQRFAVGNVWVWFRRLPYGNYSVYHRFDESTRRIVESICRGRGRWEPRYKNWIIFDRFKDVVLSELISRTAPLDQ
;
A
#
# COMPACT_ATOMS: atom_id res chain seq x y z
N MET A 1 -28.20 26.45 -3.56
CA MET A 1 -27.94 25.34 -4.47
C MET A 1 -26.46 25.02 -4.33
N THR A 2 -26.13 24.06 -3.48
CA THR A 2 -24.76 23.53 -3.36
C THR A 2 -24.45 22.82 -4.66
N SER A 3 -23.50 23.34 -5.43
CA SER A 3 -22.96 22.63 -6.60
C SER A 3 -22.56 21.22 -6.16
N PRO A 4 -22.86 20.17 -6.94
CA PRO A 4 -22.37 18.83 -6.64
C PRO A 4 -20.85 18.91 -6.50
N SER A 5 -20.34 18.49 -5.34
CA SER A 5 -18.91 18.42 -5.08
C SER A 5 -18.28 17.56 -6.17
N GLN A 6 -17.40 18.15 -7.00
CA GLN A 6 -16.67 17.37 -7.98
C GLN A 6 -15.87 16.29 -7.25
N PRO A 7 -15.84 15.05 -7.77
CA PRO A 7 -15.05 13.97 -7.18
C PRO A 7 -13.60 14.41 -7.05
N MET A 8 -13.07 14.33 -5.84
CA MET A 8 -11.72 14.80 -5.52
C MET A 8 -10.70 13.69 -5.76
N MET A 9 -9.77 13.94 -6.67
CA MET A 9 -8.70 13.00 -6.98
C MET A 9 -7.43 13.38 -6.20
N THR A 10 -7.07 12.61 -5.19
CA THR A 10 -5.86 12.85 -4.37
C THR A 10 -4.67 11.99 -4.77
N PHE A 11 -4.88 11.01 -5.65
CA PHE A 11 -3.83 10.13 -6.18
C PHE A 11 -3.62 10.33 -7.69
N ALA A 12 -2.39 10.10 -8.15
CA ALA A 12 -2.02 10.13 -9.56
C ALA A 12 -0.85 9.18 -9.86
N LEU A 13 -0.57 8.93 -11.13
CA LEU A 13 0.65 8.23 -11.56
C LEU A 13 1.81 9.21 -11.65
N ALA A 14 2.93 8.87 -11.02
CA ALA A 14 4.22 9.49 -11.28
C ALA A 14 4.81 9.00 -12.62
N ASP A 15 5.90 9.64 -13.05
CA ASP A 15 6.65 9.30 -14.27
C ASP A 15 7.20 7.87 -14.27
N ASP A 16 7.53 7.33 -13.08
CA ASP A 16 8.00 5.97 -12.87
C ASP A 16 6.87 4.93 -12.78
N GLY A 17 5.62 5.34 -12.97
CA GLY A 17 4.44 4.48 -12.97
C GLY A 17 3.89 4.13 -11.59
N ARG A 18 4.43 4.69 -10.50
CA ARG A 18 3.85 4.51 -9.15
C ARG A 18 2.70 5.47 -8.91
N MET A 19 1.76 5.03 -8.09
CA MET A 19 0.76 5.90 -7.48
C MET A 19 1.42 6.77 -6.41
N VAL A 20 1.10 8.06 -6.44
CA VAL A 20 1.57 9.08 -5.49
C VAL A 20 0.40 9.90 -4.98
N HIS A 21 0.47 10.35 -3.74
CA HIS A 21 -0.51 11.28 -3.19
C HIS A 21 -0.14 12.72 -3.59
N VAL A 22 -1.14 13.59 -3.67
CA VAL A 22 -0.95 15.00 -4.06
C VAL A 22 0.01 15.76 -3.14
N ASP A 23 0.15 15.33 -1.88
CA ASP A 23 1.09 15.94 -0.92
C ASP A 23 2.54 15.46 -1.07
N ASP A 24 2.75 14.37 -1.81
CA ASP A 24 4.07 13.78 -2.01
C ASP A 24 4.80 14.37 -3.22
N VAL A 25 4.16 15.29 -3.95
CA VAL A 25 4.66 15.81 -5.24
C VAL A 25 4.82 17.34 -5.25
N PRO A 26 5.71 17.88 -6.11
CA PRO A 26 5.81 19.32 -6.31
C PRO A 26 4.48 19.97 -6.72
N THR A 27 4.22 21.20 -6.28
CA THR A 27 3.02 21.94 -6.67
C THR A 27 2.97 22.23 -8.16
N GLY A 28 1.75 22.20 -8.73
CA GLY A 28 1.49 22.64 -10.09
C GLY A 28 1.83 21.57 -11.13
N MET A 29 2.26 22.02 -12.32
CA MET A 29 2.64 21.13 -13.42
C MET A 29 4.01 20.47 -13.24
N SER A 30 4.80 20.96 -12.27
CA SER A 30 6.09 20.38 -11.91
C SER A 30 5.97 19.06 -11.15
N CYS A 31 4.76 18.60 -10.83
CA CYS A 31 4.53 17.25 -10.31
C CYS A 31 4.83 16.16 -11.35
N GLU A 32 4.75 16.50 -12.64
CA GLU A 32 4.91 15.58 -13.77
C GLU A 32 3.97 14.35 -13.72
N CYS A 33 2.90 14.44 -12.92
CA CYS A 33 1.94 13.36 -12.76
C CYS A 33 0.96 13.25 -13.92
N THR A 34 0.49 12.03 -14.14
CA THR A 34 -0.49 11.67 -15.15
C THR A 34 -1.71 11.02 -14.49
N CYS A 35 -2.89 11.27 -15.06
CA CYS A 35 -4.12 10.62 -14.63
C CYS A 35 -4.13 9.14 -15.03
N PRO A 36 -4.37 8.20 -14.10
CA PRO A 36 -4.44 6.78 -14.44
C PRO A 36 -5.66 6.42 -15.29
N GLY A 37 -6.76 7.19 -15.20
CA GLY A 37 -7.99 6.94 -15.98
C GLY A 37 -7.94 7.48 -17.41
N CYS A 38 -7.52 8.73 -17.60
CA CYS A 38 -7.54 9.37 -18.93
C CYS A 38 -6.15 9.55 -19.57
N HIS A 39 -5.08 9.21 -18.85
CA HIS A 39 -3.69 9.35 -19.28
C HIS A 39 -3.24 10.78 -19.66
N LYS A 40 -4.00 11.81 -19.25
CA LYS A 40 -3.61 13.22 -19.42
C LYS A 40 -2.79 13.71 -18.23
N ARG A 41 -1.95 14.73 -18.48
CA ARG A 41 -1.19 15.42 -17.43
C ARG A 41 -2.09 16.09 -16.40
N LEU A 42 -1.61 16.14 -15.17
CA LEU A 42 -2.32 16.72 -14.03
C LEU A 42 -1.58 17.93 -13.46
N ILE A 43 -2.34 18.74 -12.72
CA ILE A 43 -1.85 19.89 -11.98
C ILE A 43 -2.07 19.60 -10.49
N ALA A 44 -0.99 19.50 -9.71
CA ALA A 44 -1.10 19.34 -8.26
C ALA A 44 -1.54 20.66 -7.61
N LYS A 45 -2.69 20.65 -6.92
CA LYS A 45 -3.26 21.80 -6.20
C LYS A 45 -3.05 21.62 -4.69
N ASN A 46 -1.80 21.63 -4.24
CA ASN A 46 -1.39 21.33 -2.85
C ASN A 46 -0.68 22.48 -2.11
N ALA A 47 -0.69 23.69 -2.65
CA ALA A 47 -0.10 24.87 -1.99
C ALA A 47 -1.12 25.75 -1.26
N GLY A 48 -2.42 25.48 -1.41
CA GLY A 48 -3.49 26.28 -0.82
C GLY A 48 -3.88 25.76 0.57
N ARG A 49 -4.16 26.66 1.51
CA ARG A 49 -4.58 26.28 2.88
C ARG A 49 -6.11 26.20 3.07
N GLU A 50 -6.87 26.71 2.11
CA GLU A 50 -8.34 26.85 2.21
C GLU A 50 -9.10 25.74 1.48
N LYS A 51 -8.49 25.15 0.45
CA LYS A 51 -9.09 24.08 -0.35
C LYS A 51 -8.32 22.80 -0.12
N THR A 52 -9.04 21.70 0.00
CA THR A 52 -8.44 20.37 0.10
C THR A 52 -7.53 20.11 -1.09
N HIS A 53 -6.35 19.55 -0.82
CA HIS A 53 -5.38 19.25 -1.84
C HIS A 53 -5.91 18.19 -2.80
N HIS A 54 -5.70 18.40 -4.09
CA HIS A 54 -6.17 17.49 -5.13
C HIS A 54 -5.37 17.67 -6.42
N PHE A 55 -5.48 16.70 -7.32
CA PHE A 55 -5.05 16.81 -8.70
C PHE A 55 -6.18 17.35 -9.57
N ALA A 56 -5.87 18.33 -10.41
CA ALA A 56 -6.79 18.90 -11.38
C ALA A 56 -6.38 18.53 -12.82
N HIS A 57 -7.38 18.23 -13.65
CA HIS A 57 -7.19 18.11 -15.10
C HIS A 57 -7.10 19.49 -15.75
N GLU A 58 -6.38 19.60 -16.87
CA GLU A 58 -6.23 20.86 -17.61
C GLU A 58 -7.55 21.30 -18.29
N ALA A 59 -8.35 20.38 -18.86
CA ALA A 59 -9.72 20.63 -19.33
C ALA A 59 -10.55 19.34 -19.62
N GLY A 60 -11.88 19.45 -19.52
CA GLY A 60 -12.87 18.61 -20.22
C GLY A 60 -12.70 17.10 -20.11
N THR A 61 -12.70 16.55 -18.90
CA THR A 61 -12.53 15.10 -18.66
C THR A 61 -13.56 14.61 -17.66
N ASP A 62 -13.97 13.35 -17.79
CA ASP A 62 -14.80 12.66 -16.79
C ASP A 62 -14.00 12.51 -15.48
N ALA A 63 -14.17 13.49 -14.59
CA ALA A 63 -13.45 13.57 -13.33
C ALA A 63 -13.81 12.40 -12.40
N GLN A 64 -15.00 11.82 -12.54
CA GLN A 64 -15.47 10.75 -11.66
C GLN A 64 -14.79 9.42 -11.97
N GLY A 65 -14.88 8.94 -13.21
CA GLY A 65 -14.20 7.70 -13.61
C GLY A 65 -12.67 7.77 -13.41
N CYS A 66 -12.09 8.96 -13.54
CA CYS A 66 -10.66 9.18 -13.24
C CYS A 66 -10.33 9.01 -11.75
N ALA A 67 -11.16 9.56 -10.85
CA ALA A 67 -10.96 9.43 -9.41
C ALA A 67 -11.14 7.97 -8.96
N GLU A 68 -12.12 7.27 -9.51
CA GLU A 68 -12.35 5.83 -9.25
C GLU A 68 -11.13 5.00 -9.66
N THR A 69 -10.63 5.22 -10.87
CA THR A 69 -9.43 4.53 -11.38
C THR A 69 -8.20 4.85 -10.53
N ALA A 70 -8.04 6.10 -10.10
CA ALA A 70 -6.93 6.50 -9.24
C ALA A 70 -6.98 5.82 -7.86
N LEU A 71 -8.16 5.75 -7.24
CA LEU A 71 -8.35 5.06 -5.97
C LEU A 71 -8.08 3.55 -6.12
N HIS A 72 -8.58 2.94 -7.19
CA HIS A 72 -8.38 1.51 -7.50
C HIS A 72 -6.90 1.16 -7.64
N GLN A 73 -6.15 1.94 -8.42
CA GLN A 73 -4.72 1.70 -8.62
C GLN A 73 -3.91 1.99 -7.35
N ALA A 74 -4.27 3.01 -6.57
CA ALA A 74 -3.62 3.27 -5.28
C ALA A 74 -3.82 2.11 -4.31
N ALA A 75 -5.03 1.53 -4.25
CA ALA A 75 -5.33 0.37 -3.42
C ALA A 75 -4.56 -0.89 -3.85
N LYS A 76 -4.41 -1.14 -5.17
CA LYS A 76 -3.55 -2.20 -5.70
C LYS A 76 -2.09 -2.03 -5.24
N GLN A 77 -1.58 -0.81 -5.30
CA GLN A 77 -0.23 -0.52 -4.84
C GLN A 77 -0.06 -0.78 -3.34
N VAL A 78 -1.06 -0.46 -2.51
CA VAL A 78 -1.03 -0.82 -1.08
C VAL A 78 -0.88 -2.33 -0.87
N VAL A 79 -1.65 -3.16 -1.58
CA VAL A 79 -1.52 -4.63 -1.47
C VAL A 79 -0.12 -5.09 -1.90
N LEU A 80 0.38 -4.57 -3.02
CA LEU A 80 1.69 -4.90 -3.57
C LEU A 80 2.85 -4.46 -2.65
N GLU A 81 2.75 -3.32 -1.97
CA GLU A 81 3.83 -2.80 -1.13
C GLU A 81 3.89 -3.48 0.23
N PHE A 82 2.72 -3.75 0.83
CA PHE A 82 2.66 -4.22 2.21
C PHE A 82 2.72 -5.72 2.37
N HIS A 83 2.40 -6.50 1.33
CA HIS A 83 2.43 -7.95 1.37
C HIS A 83 1.69 -8.51 2.58
N ARG A 84 0.56 -7.90 2.91
CA ARG A 84 -0.24 -8.22 4.08
C ARG A 84 -1.69 -7.88 3.82
N ILE A 85 -2.60 -8.68 4.37
CA ILE A 85 -4.02 -8.35 4.34
C ILE A 85 -4.75 -9.03 5.50
N LYS A 86 -5.60 -8.28 6.19
CA LYS A 86 -6.53 -8.88 7.14
C LYS A 86 -7.64 -9.56 6.34
N ALA A 87 -7.95 -10.80 6.69
CA ALA A 87 -8.94 -11.60 6.01
C ALA A 87 -10.00 -12.10 7.01
N PRO A 88 -11.28 -12.15 6.62
CA PRO A 88 -12.31 -12.74 7.45
C PRO A 88 -12.15 -14.27 7.50
N ALA A 89 -12.71 -14.90 8.51
CA ALA A 89 -12.82 -16.36 8.58
C ALA A 89 -13.65 -16.94 7.41
N GLY A 90 -13.57 -18.25 7.20
CA GLY A 90 -14.46 -19.00 6.30
C GLY A 90 -13.91 -19.37 4.92
N GLN A 91 -12.68 -18.96 4.60
CA GLN A 91 -11.92 -19.42 3.43
C GLN A 91 -10.46 -19.61 3.83
N LEU A 92 -9.66 -20.25 2.97
CA LEU A 92 -8.23 -20.53 3.25
C LEU A 92 -8.02 -21.29 4.58
N SER A 93 -8.98 -22.14 4.94
CA SER A 93 -9.02 -22.87 6.21
C SER A 93 -8.94 -21.97 7.46
N LEU A 94 -9.31 -20.69 7.34
CA LEU A 94 -9.30 -19.73 8.44
C LEU A 94 -10.53 -19.91 9.34
N GLN A 95 -10.30 -20.39 10.56
CA GLN A 95 -11.36 -20.55 11.58
C GLN A 95 -11.77 -19.24 12.24
N GLN A 96 -10.90 -18.23 12.19
CA GLN A 96 -11.11 -16.89 12.73
C GLN A 96 -10.50 -15.87 11.79
N ASN A 97 -10.89 -14.60 11.94
CA ASN A 97 -10.28 -13.51 11.19
C ASN A 97 -8.76 -13.54 11.42
N ALA A 98 -8.02 -13.47 10.32
CA ALA A 98 -6.58 -13.66 10.35
C ALA A 98 -5.89 -12.51 9.63
N ASP A 99 -4.63 -12.34 9.99
CA ASP A 99 -3.75 -11.37 9.38
C ASP A 99 -2.77 -12.12 8.48
N LEU A 100 -3.00 -12.08 7.17
CA LEU A 100 -2.28 -12.89 6.21
C LEU A 100 -1.04 -12.16 5.73
N HIS A 101 0.12 -12.81 5.82
CA HIS A 101 1.32 -12.39 5.12
C HIS A 101 1.34 -12.98 3.70
N LEU A 102 1.62 -12.13 2.71
CA LEU A 102 1.64 -12.48 1.31
C LEU A 102 3.09 -12.69 0.85
N THR A 103 3.44 -13.91 0.46
CA THR A 103 4.77 -14.25 -0.03
C THR A 103 4.98 -13.81 -1.48
N ASN A 104 3.89 -13.63 -2.22
CA ASN A 104 3.91 -13.11 -3.58
C ASN A 104 2.61 -12.37 -3.87
N VAL A 105 2.69 -11.29 -4.65
CA VAL A 105 1.54 -10.51 -5.14
C VAL A 105 1.79 -10.18 -6.61
N LEU A 106 0.88 -10.60 -7.49
CA LEU A 106 0.87 -10.24 -8.90
C LEU A 106 -0.34 -9.34 -9.17
N LEU A 107 -0.10 -8.11 -9.63
CA LEU A 107 -1.18 -7.21 -10.02
C LEU A 107 -1.71 -7.54 -11.42
N GLU A 108 -3.01 -7.32 -11.63
CA GLU A 108 -3.69 -7.48 -12.93
C GLU A 108 -3.41 -8.84 -13.58
N HIS A 109 -3.44 -9.88 -12.77
CA HIS A 109 -3.03 -11.22 -13.18
C HIS A 109 -4.13 -11.89 -14.00
N ARG A 110 -3.80 -12.33 -15.21
CA ARG A 110 -4.71 -13.05 -16.10
C ARG A 110 -4.66 -14.55 -15.82
N LEU A 111 -5.82 -15.10 -15.54
CA LEU A 111 -6.07 -16.52 -15.32
C LEU A 111 -6.99 -17.05 -16.43
N GLN A 112 -6.85 -18.33 -16.76
CA GLN A 112 -7.61 -18.97 -17.84
C GLN A 112 -8.58 -19.99 -17.25
N ALA A 113 -9.87 -19.63 -17.16
CA ALA A 113 -10.95 -20.53 -16.77
C ALA A 113 -11.49 -21.31 -18.00
N ALA A 114 -12.34 -22.31 -17.78
CA ALA A 114 -12.91 -23.10 -18.87
C ALA A 114 -13.87 -22.25 -19.73
N SER A 115 -14.61 -21.33 -19.11
CA SER A 115 -15.47 -20.35 -19.77
C SER A 115 -14.72 -19.10 -20.30
N GLY A 116 -13.40 -19.08 -20.19
CA GLY A 116 -12.52 -18.06 -20.77
C GLY A 116 -11.68 -17.29 -19.76
N ASP A 117 -10.95 -16.29 -20.24
CA ASP A 117 -10.01 -15.53 -19.40
C ASP A 117 -10.74 -14.69 -18.34
N VAL A 118 -10.12 -14.57 -17.17
CA VAL A 118 -10.47 -13.64 -16.09
C VAL A 118 -9.20 -12.92 -15.63
N VAL A 119 -9.30 -11.60 -15.39
CA VAL A 119 -8.20 -10.81 -14.84
C VAL A 119 -8.56 -10.41 -13.42
N VAL A 120 -7.69 -10.74 -12.47
CA VAL A 120 -7.85 -10.37 -11.06
C VAL A 120 -6.99 -9.16 -10.70
N ASP A 121 -7.49 -8.32 -9.80
CA ASP A 121 -6.75 -7.12 -9.40
C ASP A 121 -5.43 -7.46 -8.73
N CYS A 122 -5.45 -8.42 -7.81
CA CYS A 122 -4.25 -9.05 -7.27
C CYS A 122 -4.41 -10.57 -7.21
N HIS A 123 -3.40 -11.31 -7.62
CA HIS A 123 -3.23 -12.72 -7.29
C HIS A 123 -2.17 -12.84 -6.19
N ALA A 124 -2.57 -13.32 -5.02
CA ALA A 124 -1.74 -13.37 -3.82
C ALA A 124 -1.44 -14.82 -3.40
N GLN A 125 -0.23 -15.03 -2.87
CA GLN A 125 0.16 -16.30 -2.24
C GLN A 125 0.41 -16.06 -0.76
N SER A 126 -0.12 -16.93 0.11
CA SER A 126 0.18 -16.94 1.55
C SER A 126 0.54 -18.35 2.03
N ALA A 127 0.86 -18.48 3.32
CA ALA A 127 1.02 -19.79 3.97
C ALA A 127 -0.29 -20.62 3.98
N HIS A 128 -1.44 -19.97 3.84
CA HIS A 128 -2.76 -20.62 3.83
C HIS A 128 -3.26 -20.98 2.43
N GLY A 129 -2.51 -20.63 1.37
CA GLY A 129 -2.89 -20.89 -0.01
C GLY A 129 -2.84 -19.66 -0.91
N ALA A 130 -3.11 -19.89 -2.19
CA ALA A 130 -3.28 -18.85 -3.20
C ALA A 130 -4.72 -18.34 -3.18
N PHE A 131 -4.90 -17.04 -3.41
CA PHE A 131 -6.21 -16.41 -3.49
C PHE A 131 -6.14 -15.14 -4.34
N ALA A 132 -7.28 -14.75 -4.90
CA ALA A 132 -7.44 -13.48 -5.57
C ALA A 132 -7.91 -12.40 -4.57
N ILE A 133 -7.53 -11.16 -4.84
CA ILE A 133 -8.08 -9.97 -4.20
C ILE A 133 -8.69 -9.11 -5.30
N GLU A 134 -9.93 -8.70 -5.10
CA GLU A 134 -10.71 -7.84 -5.99
C GLU A 134 -11.03 -6.54 -5.25
N ILE A 135 -10.75 -5.39 -5.87
CA ILE A 135 -10.98 -4.09 -5.25
C ILE A 135 -12.16 -3.42 -5.96
N ALA A 136 -13.29 -3.36 -5.28
CA ALA A 136 -14.52 -2.79 -5.80
C ALA A 136 -14.60 -1.29 -5.49
N VAL A 137 -14.40 -0.45 -6.51
CA VAL A 137 -14.57 1.02 -6.40
C VAL A 137 -15.88 1.50 -7.02
N HIS A 138 -16.29 0.90 -8.14
CA HIS A 138 -17.59 1.21 -8.76
C HIS A 138 -18.43 -0.06 -8.96
N HIS A 139 -17.79 -1.10 -9.50
CA HIS A 139 -18.41 -2.40 -9.70
C HIS A 139 -17.81 -3.41 -8.73
N LYS A 140 -18.69 -4.14 -8.06
CA LYS A 140 -18.37 -5.38 -7.37
C LYS A 140 -18.11 -6.48 -8.40
N VAL A 141 -17.50 -7.57 -7.95
CA VAL A 141 -17.37 -8.79 -8.75
C VAL A 141 -18.77 -9.21 -9.21
N ASP A 142 -18.98 -9.25 -10.52
CA ASP A 142 -20.23 -9.70 -11.12
C ASP A 142 -20.30 -11.24 -11.19
N ASP A 143 -21.50 -11.75 -11.47
CA ASP A 143 -21.74 -13.20 -11.51
C ASP A 143 -20.84 -13.89 -12.56
N VAL A 144 -20.57 -13.23 -13.70
CA VAL A 144 -19.71 -13.78 -14.77
C VAL A 144 -18.27 -13.96 -14.29
N LYS A 145 -17.74 -12.99 -13.55
CA LYS A 145 -16.40 -13.04 -12.99
C LYS A 145 -16.35 -14.03 -11.82
N ALA A 146 -17.37 -14.05 -10.97
CA ALA A 146 -17.49 -15.01 -9.87
C ALA A 146 -17.51 -16.46 -10.38
N ASP A 147 -18.29 -16.76 -11.42
CA ASP A 147 -18.37 -18.10 -12.04
C ASP A 147 -17.00 -18.56 -12.55
N LYS A 148 -16.25 -17.70 -13.25
CA LYS A 148 -14.89 -18.01 -13.72
C LYS A 148 -13.91 -18.26 -12.58
N LEU A 149 -13.99 -17.48 -11.50
CA LEU A 149 -13.15 -17.66 -10.32
C LEU A 149 -13.49 -18.95 -9.55
N GLN A 150 -14.77 -19.32 -9.55
CA GLN A 150 -15.25 -20.57 -9.00
C GLN A 150 -14.79 -21.78 -9.83
N GLU A 151 -14.82 -21.71 -11.16
CA GLU A 151 -14.26 -22.75 -12.05
C GLU A 151 -12.77 -23.01 -11.72
N LEU A 152 -12.03 -21.97 -11.36
CA LEU A 152 -10.63 -22.04 -10.97
C LEU A 152 -10.41 -22.53 -9.53
N SER A 153 -11.47 -22.72 -8.74
CA SER A 153 -11.40 -23.01 -7.31
C SER A 153 -10.48 -22.04 -6.56
N LEU A 154 -10.48 -20.76 -6.96
CA LEU A 154 -9.62 -19.73 -6.41
C LEU A 154 -10.40 -18.89 -5.38
N PRO A 155 -10.10 -18.99 -4.07
CA PRO A 155 -10.69 -18.10 -3.07
C PRO A 155 -10.49 -16.65 -3.47
N THR A 156 -11.54 -15.85 -3.39
CA THR A 156 -11.49 -14.45 -3.83
C THR A 156 -12.00 -13.54 -2.72
N LEU A 157 -11.13 -12.65 -2.26
CA LEU A 157 -11.46 -11.62 -1.27
C LEU A 157 -11.83 -10.33 -2.01
N GLU A 158 -13.09 -9.93 -1.93
CA GLU A 158 -13.52 -8.62 -2.41
C GLU A 158 -13.32 -7.57 -1.30
N ILE A 159 -12.75 -6.42 -1.64
CA ILE A 159 -12.58 -5.24 -0.80
C ILE A 159 -13.43 -4.11 -1.38
N ASP A 160 -14.40 -3.61 -0.62
CA ASP A 160 -15.33 -2.55 -1.00
C ASP A 160 -14.79 -1.16 -0.60
N LEU A 161 -14.51 -0.34 -1.62
CA LEU A 161 -14.12 1.06 -1.52
C LEU A 161 -15.13 1.96 -2.28
N SER A 162 -16.36 1.50 -2.49
CA SER A 162 -17.32 2.21 -3.35
C SER A 162 -17.87 3.52 -2.75
N ASP A 163 -18.01 3.56 -1.43
CA ASP A 163 -18.36 4.76 -0.67
C ASP A 163 -17.19 5.76 -0.56
N MET A 164 -15.99 5.34 -0.97
CA MET A 164 -14.78 6.09 -0.73
C MET A 164 -14.47 7.12 -1.84
N VAL A 165 -14.93 6.92 -3.07
CA VAL A 165 -14.56 7.73 -4.27
C VAL A 165 -14.65 9.26 -4.09
N THR A 166 -15.57 9.74 -3.24
CA THR A 166 -15.83 11.18 -3.08
C THR A 166 -15.02 11.89 -2.00
N LEU A 167 -14.24 11.15 -1.21
CA LEU A 167 -13.47 11.70 -0.08
C LEU A 167 -12.02 12.06 -0.49
N PRO A 168 -11.38 13.01 0.19
CA PRO A 168 -9.96 13.30 0.02
C PRO A 168 -9.09 12.27 0.75
N TRP A 169 -8.62 11.25 0.03
CA TRP A 169 -7.87 10.15 0.62
C TRP A 169 -6.42 10.51 0.93
N SER A 170 -6.00 10.23 2.16
CA SER A 170 -4.60 10.03 2.50
C SER A 170 -4.18 8.56 2.32
N TRP A 171 -2.86 8.32 2.25
CA TRP A 171 -2.32 6.96 2.30
C TRP A 171 -2.76 6.21 3.55
N ASN A 172 -2.76 6.85 4.71
CA ASN A 172 -3.09 6.18 5.97
C ASN A 172 -4.53 5.66 6.00
N GLU A 173 -5.49 6.44 5.50
CA GLU A 173 -6.89 6.03 5.43
C GLU A 173 -7.09 4.91 4.40
N LEU A 174 -6.42 5.00 3.25
CA LEU A 174 -6.47 3.95 2.23
C LEU A 174 -5.83 2.64 2.72
N GLU A 175 -4.67 2.73 3.39
CA GLU A 175 -3.98 1.60 4.00
C GLU A 175 -4.88 0.91 5.03
N ASP A 176 -5.54 1.65 5.91
CA ASP A 176 -6.44 1.07 6.91
C ASP A 176 -7.63 0.34 6.26
N ALA A 177 -8.28 1.00 5.29
CA ALA A 177 -9.40 0.43 4.55
C ALA A 177 -9.01 -0.85 3.78
N VAL A 178 -7.87 -0.84 3.10
CA VAL A 178 -7.41 -1.96 2.27
C VAL A 178 -6.82 -3.10 3.12
N LEU A 179 -6.02 -2.78 4.13
CA LEU A 179 -5.25 -3.79 4.86
C LEU A 179 -5.97 -4.33 6.10
N PHE A 180 -6.80 -3.54 6.79
CA PHE A 180 -7.24 -3.87 8.15
C PHE A 180 -8.75 -3.82 8.39
N ASP A 181 -9.50 -2.98 7.68
CA ASP A 181 -10.94 -2.83 7.89
C ASP A 181 -11.70 -4.08 7.46
N LEU A 182 -12.18 -4.86 8.43
CA LEU A 182 -12.92 -6.10 8.20
C LEU A 182 -14.33 -5.87 7.66
N GLU A 183 -14.92 -4.69 7.86
CA GLU A 183 -16.29 -4.39 7.39
C GLU A 183 -16.32 -4.21 5.87
N ARG A 184 -15.17 -3.89 5.27
CA ARG A 184 -15.02 -3.67 3.82
C ARG A 184 -14.75 -4.93 3.03
N ARG A 185 -14.54 -6.08 3.67
CA ARG A 185 -14.05 -7.27 2.96
C ARG A 185 -14.90 -8.50 3.19
N LYS A 186 -15.12 -9.24 2.11
CA LYS A 186 -15.85 -10.51 2.15
C LYS A 186 -15.26 -11.49 1.15
N TRP A 187 -15.38 -12.76 1.48
CA TRP A 187 -15.12 -13.82 0.51
C TRP A 187 -16.27 -13.88 -0.49
N ILE A 188 -15.96 -13.97 -1.78
CA ILE A 188 -16.94 -14.29 -2.81
C ILE A 188 -17.29 -15.77 -2.64
N GLU A 189 -18.60 -16.07 -2.53
CA GLU A 189 -19.09 -17.43 -2.33
C GLU A 189 -18.75 -18.29 -3.56
N GLY A 190 -17.96 -19.37 -3.37
CA GLY A 190 -17.59 -20.27 -4.46
C GLY A 190 -16.34 -21.14 -4.25
N ALA A 191 -15.45 -20.84 -3.31
CA ALA A 191 -14.20 -21.61 -3.16
C ALA A 191 -14.33 -22.75 -2.13
N ALA A 192 -14.06 -23.97 -2.60
CA ALA A 192 -14.11 -25.20 -1.84
C ALA A 192 -12.92 -25.33 -0.86
N GLU A 193 -13.20 -25.91 0.31
CA GLU A 193 -12.27 -26.18 1.40
C GLU A 193 -11.19 -27.21 1.02
N PRO A 194 -9.89 -26.93 1.22
CA PRO A 194 -8.88 -27.97 1.37
C PRO A 194 -8.74 -28.39 2.84
N SER A 195 -8.69 -29.70 3.04
CA SER A 195 -8.62 -30.39 4.32
C SER A 195 -7.37 -30.11 5.16
N SER A 196 -7.64 -29.84 6.45
CA SER A 196 -6.82 -29.88 7.67
C SER A 196 -5.33 -30.24 7.61
N PHE A 197 -4.49 -29.37 8.19
CA PHE A 197 -3.36 -29.78 9.04
C PHE A 197 -3.15 -28.75 10.17
N ALA A 198 -3.00 -29.24 11.40
CA ALA A 198 -2.90 -28.45 12.63
C ALA A 198 -1.45 -28.17 13.02
N GLY A 199 -1.18 -26.97 13.53
CA GLY A 199 0.07 -26.59 14.21
C GLY A 199 -0.04 -25.20 14.85
N GLU A 200 0.13 -25.14 16.17
CA GLU A 200 -0.19 -24.03 17.09
C GLU A 200 0.60 -22.71 16.88
N LEU A 201 -0.08 -21.59 17.15
CA LEU A 201 0.48 -20.23 17.30
C LEU A 201 0.66 -19.91 18.79
N ASP A 202 1.71 -19.16 19.14
CA ASP A 202 1.87 -18.55 20.46
C ASP A 202 2.10 -17.03 20.40
N ALA A 203 1.75 -16.37 21.51
CA ALA A 203 1.20 -15.01 21.64
C ALA A 203 2.11 -13.78 21.38
N LEU A 204 1.45 -12.65 21.05
CA LEU A 204 2.01 -11.30 20.87
C LEU A 204 2.26 -10.57 22.21
N THR A 205 3.36 -9.81 22.30
CA THR A 205 3.68 -8.88 23.40
C THR A 205 3.58 -7.40 22.97
N PRO A 206 3.27 -6.45 23.89
CA PRO A 206 3.11 -5.02 23.56
C PRO A 206 4.44 -4.28 23.26
N ILE A 207 4.41 -3.36 22.30
CA ILE A 207 5.57 -2.69 21.67
C ILE A 207 6.35 -1.73 22.59
N SER A 208 5.84 -1.37 23.77
CA SER A 208 6.42 -0.28 24.58
C SER A 208 7.75 -0.58 25.28
N ASN A 209 8.29 -1.81 25.18
CA ASN A 209 9.57 -2.22 25.79
C ASN A 209 10.65 -2.67 24.79
N LEU A 210 10.55 -2.28 23.50
CA LEU A 210 11.38 -2.84 22.43
C LEU A 210 12.74 -2.15 22.16
N MET A 211 13.19 -1.14 22.89
CA MET A 211 14.45 -0.46 22.53
C MET A 211 15.72 -1.23 22.94
N ASP A 212 15.65 -2.10 23.97
CA ASP A 212 16.80 -2.85 24.49
C ASP A 212 17.00 -4.24 23.84
N GLN A 213 16.15 -4.63 22.89
CA GLN A 213 16.10 -5.99 22.33
C GLN A 213 16.25 -6.05 20.81
N TRP A 214 17.08 -5.20 20.19
CA TRP A 214 17.36 -5.27 18.75
C TRP A 214 18.79 -5.78 18.44
N PRO A 215 19.06 -7.09 18.63
CA PRO A 215 20.37 -7.68 18.35
C PRO A 215 20.73 -7.66 16.86
N ASP A 216 19.73 -7.64 15.96
CA ASP A 216 19.94 -7.76 14.50
C ASP A 216 19.91 -6.43 13.73
N ALA A 217 19.80 -5.29 14.43
CA ALA A 217 19.79 -3.98 13.78
C ALA A 217 21.21 -3.54 13.40
N GLN A 218 21.42 -3.28 12.10
CA GLN A 218 22.65 -2.65 11.62
C GLN A 218 22.65 -1.18 12.02
N ARG A 219 23.83 -0.63 12.35
CA ARG A 219 23.98 0.74 12.81
C ARG A 219 25.04 1.46 11.99
N PHE A 220 24.71 2.67 11.56
CA PHE A 220 25.56 3.53 10.76
C PHE A 220 25.74 4.85 11.49
N ALA A 221 26.98 5.31 11.63
CA ALA A 221 27.27 6.63 12.18
C ALA A 221 27.09 7.67 11.07
N VAL A 222 25.91 8.29 11.00
CA VAL A 222 25.56 9.24 9.94
C VAL A 222 25.29 10.59 10.59
N GLY A 223 26.03 11.62 10.19
CA GLY A 223 25.98 12.90 10.90
C GLY A 223 26.52 12.76 12.33
N ASN A 224 25.72 13.17 13.31
CA ASN A 224 26.13 13.21 14.72
C ASN A 224 25.53 12.09 15.58
N VAL A 225 24.70 11.23 15.01
CA VAL A 225 24.07 10.14 15.76
C VAL A 225 24.10 8.82 14.99
N TRP A 226 23.83 7.75 15.72
CA TRP A 226 23.58 6.45 15.12
C TRP A 226 22.25 6.44 14.37
N VAL A 227 22.28 5.88 13.17
CA VAL A 227 21.11 5.49 12.38
C VAL A 227 21.01 3.98 12.41
N TRP A 228 19.86 3.47 12.84
CA TRP A 228 19.53 2.05 12.87
C TRP A 228 18.78 1.68 11.60
N PHE A 229 19.30 0.67 10.89
CA PHE A 229 18.65 0.02 9.77
C PHE A 229 18.31 -1.41 10.17
N ARG A 230 17.04 -1.79 10.08
CA ARG A 230 16.62 -3.15 10.39
C ARG A 230 15.52 -3.62 9.48
N ARG A 231 15.52 -4.91 9.16
CA ARG A 231 14.35 -5.57 8.59
C ARG A 231 13.25 -5.58 9.64
N LEU A 232 12.02 -5.25 9.26
CA LEU A 232 10.88 -5.40 10.16
C LEU A 232 10.36 -6.85 10.07
N PRO A 233 9.70 -7.37 11.14
CA PRO A 233 9.24 -8.76 11.19
C PRO A 233 8.34 -9.21 10.02
N TYR A 234 7.75 -8.26 9.30
CA TYR A 234 6.76 -8.50 8.25
C TYR A 234 7.19 -7.96 6.86
N GLY A 235 8.49 -7.73 6.65
CA GLY A 235 9.03 -7.12 5.43
C GLY A 235 9.30 -5.63 5.57
N ASN A 236 9.88 -5.00 4.53
CA ASN A 236 10.39 -3.62 4.57
C ASN A 236 11.49 -3.41 5.64
N TYR A 237 12.04 -2.20 5.67
CA TYR A 237 13.12 -1.84 6.57
C TYR A 237 12.79 -0.57 7.33
N SER A 238 13.13 -0.53 8.62
CA SER A 238 13.07 0.69 9.40
C SER A 238 14.42 1.38 9.35
N VAL A 239 14.45 2.66 8.98
CA VAL A 239 15.57 3.58 9.21
C VAL A 239 15.18 4.52 10.34
N TYR A 240 15.81 4.37 11.50
CA TYR A 240 15.53 5.18 12.69
C TYR A 240 16.79 5.89 13.15
N HIS A 241 16.66 7.09 13.70
CA HIS A 241 17.74 7.74 14.43
C HIS A 241 17.20 8.61 15.56
N ARG A 242 18.03 8.88 16.57
CA ARG A 242 17.69 9.88 17.60
C ARG A 242 17.59 11.25 16.95
N PHE A 243 16.74 12.13 17.48
CA PHE A 243 16.56 13.46 16.90
C PHE A 243 17.89 14.23 16.88
N ASP A 244 18.36 14.54 15.68
CA ASP A 244 19.49 15.40 15.37
C ASP A 244 19.23 16.00 13.98
N GLU A 245 19.33 17.32 13.85
CA GLU A 245 18.92 18.03 12.64
C GLU A 245 19.83 17.74 11.45
N SER A 246 21.13 17.52 11.69
CA SER A 246 22.09 17.20 10.62
C SER A 246 21.81 15.80 10.04
N THR A 247 21.59 14.83 10.94
CA THR A 247 21.29 13.45 10.60
C THR A 247 19.93 13.32 9.94
N ARG A 248 18.93 14.07 10.43
CA ARG A 248 17.58 14.13 9.85
C ARG A 248 17.64 14.49 8.36
N ARG A 249 18.39 15.52 7.99
CA ARG A 249 18.51 15.96 6.57
C ARG A 249 19.16 14.90 5.69
N ILE A 250 20.20 14.24 6.19
CA ILE A 250 20.91 13.19 5.45
C ILE A 250 19.97 11.98 5.27
N VAL A 251 19.41 11.47 6.37
CA VAL A 251 18.49 10.32 6.34
C VAL A 251 17.28 10.61 5.47
N GLU A 252 16.68 11.79 5.60
CA GLU A 252 15.57 12.21 4.75
C GLU A 252 15.97 12.24 3.27
N SER A 253 17.16 12.75 2.90
CA SER A 253 17.60 12.74 1.50
C SER A 253 17.78 11.33 0.91
N ILE A 254 18.17 10.37 1.74
CA ILE A 254 18.31 8.96 1.35
C ILE A 254 16.94 8.29 1.25
N CYS A 255 16.07 8.52 2.23
CA CYS A 255 14.83 7.77 2.39
C CYS A 255 13.66 8.34 1.57
N ARG A 256 13.65 9.65 1.32
CA ARG A 256 12.60 10.32 0.53
C ARG A 256 12.55 9.74 -0.88
N GLY A 257 11.35 9.35 -1.31
CA GLY A 257 11.12 8.66 -2.60
C GLY A 257 11.47 7.16 -2.61
N ARG A 258 12.03 6.62 -1.51
CA ARG A 258 12.40 5.20 -1.35
C ARG A 258 11.67 4.51 -0.19
N GLY A 259 10.78 5.26 0.46
CA GLY A 259 10.03 4.88 1.64
C GLY A 259 9.17 6.04 2.11
N ARG A 260 8.59 5.89 3.30
CA ARG A 260 7.75 6.92 3.93
C ARG A 260 8.14 7.18 5.38
N TRP A 261 7.77 8.35 5.89
CA TRP A 261 7.91 8.68 7.29
C TRP A 261 6.74 8.13 8.11
N GLU A 262 7.04 7.44 9.21
CA GLU A 262 6.06 6.91 10.16
C GLU A 262 6.09 7.76 11.45
N PRO A 263 5.13 8.69 11.61
CA PRO A 263 5.14 9.68 12.69
C PRO A 263 4.97 9.08 14.08
N ARG A 264 4.31 7.91 14.21
CA ARG A 264 4.08 7.25 15.50
C ARG A 264 5.38 6.77 16.13
N TYR A 265 6.28 6.23 15.33
CA TYR A 265 7.56 5.68 15.79
C TYR A 265 8.76 6.56 15.43
N LYS A 266 8.53 7.66 14.70
CA LYS A 266 9.53 8.65 14.28
C LYS A 266 10.68 7.99 13.54
N ASN A 267 10.35 7.12 12.59
CA ASN A 267 11.28 6.43 11.73
C ASN A 267 10.82 6.49 10.27
N TRP A 268 11.72 6.16 9.35
CA TRP A 268 11.37 5.88 7.97
C TRP A 268 11.08 4.38 7.81
N ILE A 269 10.04 4.07 7.05
CA ILE A 269 9.75 2.75 6.53
C ILE A 269 10.20 2.71 5.08
N ILE A 270 11.25 1.96 4.80
CA ILE A 270 11.88 1.76 3.50
C ILE A 270 11.34 0.50 2.87
N PHE A 271 10.90 0.61 1.63
CA PHE A 271 10.37 -0.55 0.92
C PHE A 271 11.47 -1.57 0.62
N ASP A 272 11.17 -2.86 0.73
CA ASP A 272 12.16 -3.95 0.60
C ASP A 272 12.97 -3.86 -0.70
N ARG A 273 12.34 -3.46 -1.81
CA ARG A 273 13.01 -3.24 -3.11
C ARG A 273 14.10 -2.16 -3.12
N PHE A 274 14.03 -1.18 -2.21
CA PHE A 274 15.02 -0.12 -2.08
C PHE A 274 16.04 -0.40 -0.98
N LYS A 275 15.94 -1.56 -0.31
CA LYS A 275 16.84 -1.98 0.75
C LYS A 275 18.30 -1.76 0.35
N ASP A 276 18.72 -2.36 -0.76
CA ASP A 276 20.15 -2.37 -1.10
C ASP A 276 20.67 -0.97 -1.47
N VAL A 277 19.83 -0.15 -2.10
CA VAL A 277 20.16 1.25 -2.44
C VAL A 277 20.26 2.09 -1.17
N VAL A 278 19.25 2.06 -0.30
CA VAL A 278 19.24 2.81 0.97
C VAL A 278 20.37 2.35 1.88
N LEU A 279 20.60 1.04 1.97
CA LEU A 279 21.69 0.47 2.74
C LEU A 279 23.05 0.94 2.22
N SER A 280 23.26 0.90 0.90
CA SER A 280 24.51 1.38 0.28
C SER A 280 24.72 2.88 0.51
N GLU A 281 23.67 3.69 0.40
CA GLU A 281 23.73 5.12 0.67
C GLU A 281 24.04 5.41 2.14
N LEU A 282 23.39 4.72 3.09
CA LEU A 282 23.72 4.83 4.53
C LEU A 282 25.18 4.45 4.83
N ILE A 283 25.68 3.38 4.21
CA ILE A 283 27.09 2.96 4.31
C ILE A 283 28.01 4.07 3.79
N SER A 284 27.73 4.62 2.61
CA SER A 284 28.55 5.68 2.00
C SER A 284 28.59 6.99 2.79
N ARG A 285 27.57 7.23 3.64
CA ARG A 285 27.46 8.40 4.52
C ARG A 285 28.01 8.14 5.92
N THR A 286 28.55 6.95 6.17
CA THR A 286 29.08 6.59 7.48
C THR A 286 30.42 7.27 7.72
N ALA A 287 30.53 8.03 8.81
CA ALA A 287 31.75 8.68 9.27
C ALA A 287 31.93 8.45 10.80
N PRO A 288 33.15 8.50 11.34
CA PRO A 288 33.36 8.43 12.79
C PRO A 288 32.55 9.52 13.50
N LEU A 289 31.88 9.16 14.60
CA LEU A 289 31.31 10.17 15.50
C LEU A 289 32.46 10.80 16.27
N ASP A 290 32.64 12.12 16.14
CA ASP A 290 33.57 12.86 17.00
C ASP A 290 33.12 12.68 18.47
N GLN A 291 34.07 12.29 19.33
CA GLN A 291 33.85 11.97 20.75
C GLN A 291 33.49 13.20 21.59
#